data_AF-L0DKP7-F1
#
_entry.id   AF-L0DKP7-F1
#
_cell.length_a   1.000
_cell.length_b   1.000
_cell.length_c   1.000
_cell.angle_alpha   90.00
_cell.angle_beta   90.00
_cell.angle_gamma   90.00
#
_symmetry.space_group_name_H-M   'P 1'
#
loop_
_entity.id
_entity.type
_entity.pdbx_description
1 polymer ?
#
loop_
_entity_poly.entity_id
_entity_poly.type
_entity_poly.pdbx_seq_one_letter_code
_entity_poly.pdbx_strand_id
1 'polypeptide(L)'
;MMRRNRVGFRPAVEGVEARLLLSAMTGRVAHSRPRQAAIVAQAGIDLSTIPPNPLFFPTGQPSPHEAARQRFSARFSGPFTVGAGRFSSQAQQVYIRGSGGSNQFLHGDAQLAVITPTDPSEPLGGSMTMFDRNINTNGSLGIQLVADRATDLDAAGRPVHLTIYDIKSEESGGSYAAATAVGTVDIRYKPSSRRSPGVLSQGTATITVRALIYTSGTNGILRNADINPGGPSQGPNP
;
A
#
# COMPACT_ATOMS: atom_id res chain seq x y z
N MET A 1 10.98 -67.40 -32.25
CA MET A 1 11.69 -66.19 -31.73
C MET A 1 10.71 -65.02 -31.79
N MET A 2 9.95 -64.76 -30.71
CA MET A 2 8.84 -63.79 -30.68
C MET A 2 9.28 -62.46 -30.06
N ARG A 3 9.22 -61.38 -30.85
CA ARG A 3 9.47 -59.99 -30.42
C ARG A 3 8.26 -59.49 -29.61
N ARG A 4 8.45 -59.18 -28.32
CA ARG A 4 7.50 -58.37 -27.54
C ARG A 4 7.85 -56.89 -27.71
N ASN A 5 6.99 -56.17 -28.43
CA ASN A 5 7.01 -54.71 -28.54
C ASN A 5 6.78 -54.08 -27.17
N ARG A 6 7.76 -53.32 -26.68
CA ARG A 6 7.56 -52.38 -25.58
C ARG A 6 6.82 -51.17 -26.13
N VAL A 7 5.56 -51.01 -25.75
CA VAL A 7 4.81 -49.78 -26.01
C VAL A 7 5.41 -48.70 -25.11
N GLY A 8 6.16 -47.79 -25.72
CA GLY A 8 6.77 -46.65 -25.06
C GLY A 8 5.69 -45.70 -24.53
N PHE A 9 5.89 -45.25 -23.30
CA PHE A 9 5.13 -44.20 -22.65
C PHE A 9 5.23 -42.93 -23.51
N ARG A 10 4.13 -42.53 -24.16
CA ARG A 10 4.01 -41.25 -24.87
C ARG A 10 3.28 -40.29 -23.93
N PRO A 11 3.93 -39.26 -23.34
CA PRO A 11 3.18 -38.15 -22.80
C PRO A 11 2.52 -37.46 -23.99
N ALA A 12 1.18 -37.47 -23.99
CA ALA A 12 0.41 -36.69 -24.94
C ALA A 12 0.76 -35.21 -24.72
N VAL A 13 1.20 -34.56 -25.78
CA VAL A 13 1.19 -33.10 -25.89
C VAL A 13 -0.29 -32.72 -25.90
N GLU A 14 -0.82 -32.39 -24.74
CA GLU A 14 -2.16 -31.84 -24.58
C GLU A 14 -2.06 -30.32 -24.76
N GLY A 15 -2.92 -29.78 -25.61
CA GLY A 15 -2.83 -28.43 -26.17
C GLY A 15 -2.74 -27.34 -25.10
N VAL A 16 -1.67 -26.55 -25.17
CA VAL A 16 -1.47 -25.31 -24.45
C VAL A 16 -2.26 -24.18 -25.13
N GLU A 17 -3.54 -24.39 -25.46
CA GLU A 17 -4.43 -23.32 -25.93
C GLU A 17 -5.86 -23.63 -25.48
N ALA A 18 -6.56 -22.63 -24.96
CA ALA A 18 -7.94 -22.67 -24.46
C ALA A 18 -8.18 -23.17 -23.02
N ARG A 19 -7.46 -22.61 -22.04
CA ARG A 19 -8.07 -22.18 -20.76
C ARG A 19 -7.66 -20.76 -20.40
N LEU A 20 -7.92 -19.85 -21.33
CA LEU A 20 -8.29 -18.47 -21.00
C LEU A 20 -9.68 -18.51 -20.31
N LEU A 21 -9.72 -18.92 -19.05
CA LEU A 21 -10.67 -18.34 -18.10
C LEU A 21 -9.94 -17.10 -17.59
N LEU A 22 -9.93 -15.96 -18.31
CA LEU A 22 -11.06 -15.04 -18.36
C LEU A 22 -12.04 -15.20 -17.18
N SER A 23 -11.50 -15.17 -15.96
CA SER A 23 -12.12 -14.37 -14.90
C SER A 23 -11.52 -12.98 -15.09
N ALA A 24 -12.04 -12.04 -15.89
CA ALA A 24 -13.42 -11.54 -15.93
C ALA A 24 -14.10 -11.53 -14.54
N MET A 25 -13.34 -11.29 -13.48
CA MET A 25 -13.77 -10.23 -12.59
C MET A 25 -13.13 -8.96 -13.13
N THR A 26 -13.76 -8.40 -14.15
CA THR A 26 -13.99 -6.96 -14.18
C THR A 26 -14.66 -6.64 -12.85
N GLY A 27 -13.85 -6.48 -11.81
CA GLY A 27 -14.19 -5.63 -10.70
C GLY A 27 -14.48 -4.30 -11.35
N ARG A 28 -15.76 -4.04 -11.61
CA ARG A 28 -16.25 -2.69 -11.78
C ARG A 28 -15.74 -1.98 -10.53
N VAL A 29 -14.60 -1.32 -10.66
CA VAL A 29 -14.30 -0.11 -9.92
C VAL A 29 -15.38 0.85 -10.41
N ALA A 30 -16.57 0.67 -9.84
CA ALA A 30 -17.63 1.62 -9.95
C ALA A 30 -16.99 2.89 -9.44
N HIS A 31 -16.83 3.84 -10.37
CA HIS A 31 -16.44 5.19 -10.07
C HIS A 31 -17.48 5.71 -9.07
N SER A 32 -17.19 5.60 -7.78
CA SER A 32 -18.07 6.05 -6.70
C SER A 32 -17.55 7.37 -6.15
N ARG A 33 -17.31 8.34 -7.03
CA ARG A 33 -17.23 9.75 -6.64
C ARG A 33 -18.30 10.65 -7.30
N PRO A 34 -18.87 10.38 -8.51
CA PRO A 34 -19.98 11.20 -8.99
C PRO A 34 -21.36 10.79 -8.43
N ARG A 35 -21.57 9.54 -7.99
CA ARG A 35 -22.88 9.09 -7.49
C ARG A 35 -23.20 9.53 -6.05
N GLN A 36 -22.22 9.58 -5.16
CA GLN A 36 -22.46 10.05 -3.78
C GLN A 36 -22.73 11.57 -3.75
N ALA A 37 -21.96 12.35 -4.51
CA ALA A 37 -22.22 13.78 -4.66
C ALA A 37 -23.61 14.06 -5.27
N ALA A 38 -24.04 13.27 -6.27
CA ALA A 38 -25.36 13.40 -6.86
C ALA A 38 -26.50 13.02 -5.89
N ILE A 39 -26.37 11.96 -5.09
CA ILE A 39 -27.39 11.54 -4.11
C ILE A 39 -27.48 12.54 -2.94
N VAL A 40 -26.35 13.06 -2.47
CA VAL A 40 -26.30 14.04 -1.36
C VAL A 40 -26.84 15.40 -1.80
N ALA A 41 -26.52 15.86 -3.02
CA ALA A 41 -27.09 17.08 -3.59
C ALA A 41 -28.62 16.98 -3.79
N GLN A 42 -29.11 15.79 -4.12
CA GLN A 42 -30.55 15.53 -4.29
C GLN A 42 -31.29 15.40 -2.94
N ALA A 43 -30.57 15.09 -1.86
CA ALA A 43 -31.09 15.07 -0.49
C ALA A 43 -31.06 16.45 0.20
N GLY A 44 -30.50 17.49 -0.43
CA GLY A 44 -30.40 18.84 0.14
C GLY A 44 -29.52 18.91 1.41
N ILE A 45 -28.65 17.92 1.63
CA ILE A 45 -27.79 17.86 2.80
C ILE A 45 -26.53 18.67 2.51
N ASP A 46 -26.35 19.77 3.24
CA ASP A 46 -25.10 20.51 3.26
C ASP A 46 -24.03 19.68 3.99
N LEU A 47 -23.05 19.18 3.24
CA LEU A 47 -21.93 18.39 3.77
C LEU A 47 -21.14 19.13 4.86
N SER A 48 -21.17 20.47 4.88
CA SER A 48 -20.52 21.27 5.92
C SER A 48 -21.25 21.25 7.27
N THR A 49 -22.52 20.80 7.29
CA THR A 49 -23.35 20.70 8.51
C THR A 49 -23.34 19.32 9.15
N ILE A 50 -22.78 18.31 8.47
CA ILE A 50 -22.67 16.96 9.02
C ILE A 50 -21.50 16.97 10.02
N PRO A 51 -21.74 16.68 11.31
CA PRO A 51 -20.66 16.61 12.28
C PRO A 51 -19.67 15.50 11.89
N PRO A 52 -18.35 15.70 12.06
CA PRO A 52 -17.36 14.69 11.73
C PRO A 52 -17.62 13.43 12.55
N ASN A 53 -17.70 12.28 11.86
CA ASN A 53 -17.94 11.00 12.52
C ASN A 53 -16.68 10.59 13.30
N PRO A 54 -16.73 10.49 14.64
CA PRO A 54 -15.56 10.18 15.46
C PRO A 54 -14.99 8.78 15.20
N LEU A 55 -15.72 7.90 14.52
CA LEU A 55 -15.23 6.59 14.08
C LEU A 55 -14.20 6.66 12.94
N PHE A 56 -14.20 7.75 12.17
CA PHE A 56 -13.24 7.97 11.07
C PHE A 56 -12.24 9.07 11.42
N PHE A 57 -12.63 9.99 12.29
CA PHE A 57 -11.82 11.11 12.76
C PHE A 57 -11.87 11.19 14.29
N PRO A 58 -11.25 10.23 15.00
CA PRO A 58 -11.27 10.21 16.45
C PRO A 58 -10.60 11.47 17.00
N THR A 59 -11.25 12.11 17.98
CA THR A 59 -10.72 13.25 18.71
C THR A 59 -10.19 12.80 20.07
N GLY A 60 -9.04 13.34 20.51
CA GLY A 60 -8.45 13.04 21.82
C GLY A 60 -7.20 12.17 21.75
N GLN A 61 -6.64 11.83 22.92
CA GLN A 61 -5.45 10.99 23.01
C GLN A 61 -5.83 9.50 22.98
N PRO A 62 -5.17 8.67 22.16
CA PRO A 62 -5.43 7.24 22.14
C PRO A 62 -5.07 6.59 23.48
N SER A 63 -5.84 5.59 23.90
CA SER A 63 -5.46 4.75 25.04
C SER A 63 -4.14 4.00 24.74
N PRO A 64 -3.39 3.52 25.75
CA PRO A 64 -2.17 2.76 25.51
C PRO A 64 -2.38 1.53 24.59
N HIS A 65 -3.53 0.85 24.72
CA HIS A 65 -3.91 -0.26 23.85
C HIS A 65 -4.18 0.20 22.41
N GLU A 66 -4.92 1.31 22.25
CA GLU A 66 -5.20 1.91 20.94
C GLU A 66 -3.89 2.33 20.24
N ALA A 67 -3.00 3.02 20.97
CA ALA A 67 -1.71 3.43 20.46
C ALA A 67 -0.84 2.23 20.05
N ALA A 68 -0.91 1.11 20.80
CA ALA A 68 -0.21 -0.11 20.43
C ALA A 68 -0.79 -0.76 19.16
N ARG A 69 -2.12 -0.81 19.00
CA ARG A 69 -2.77 -1.35 17.79
C ARG A 69 -2.42 -0.55 16.54
N GLN A 70 -2.39 0.78 16.67
CA GLN A 70 -2.11 1.68 15.54
C GLN A 70 -0.66 1.61 15.07
N ARG A 71 0.28 1.13 15.89
CA ARG A 71 1.69 1.04 15.48
C ARG A 71 1.82 0.12 14.27
N PHE A 72 2.39 0.68 13.22
CA PHE A 72 2.72 -0.02 12.00
C PHE A 72 4.22 0.08 11.75
N SER A 73 4.85 -1.07 11.55
CA SER A 73 6.25 -1.16 11.17
C SER A 73 6.40 -2.16 10.04
N ALA A 74 7.05 -1.76 8.96
CA ALA A 74 7.31 -2.64 7.83
C ALA A 74 8.73 -2.47 7.29
N ARG A 75 9.23 -3.53 6.65
CA ARG A 75 10.53 -3.51 5.99
C ARG A 75 10.46 -4.30 4.70
N PHE A 76 10.92 -3.68 3.61
CA PHE A 76 10.97 -4.28 2.29
C PHE A 76 12.35 -4.09 1.69
N SER A 77 12.79 -5.05 0.88
CA SER A 77 14.05 -4.92 0.15
C SER A 77 13.90 -5.44 -1.27
N GLY A 78 14.54 -4.76 -2.21
CA GLY A 78 14.52 -5.19 -3.61
C GLY A 78 15.18 -4.18 -4.54
N PRO A 79 15.04 -4.36 -5.86
CA PRO A 79 15.70 -3.50 -6.82
C PRO A 79 15.11 -2.09 -6.82
N PHE A 80 15.98 -1.11 -7.03
CA PHE A 80 15.59 0.25 -7.41
C PHE A 80 16.18 0.63 -8.76
N THR A 81 15.51 1.55 -9.44
CA THR A 81 16.00 2.25 -10.62
C THR A 81 15.72 3.74 -10.52
N VAL A 82 16.61 4.54 -11.08
CA VAL A 82 16.45 5.98 -11.25
C VAL A 82 16.49 6.28 -12.74
N GLY A 83 15.43 6.86 -13.26
CA GLY A 83 15.32 7.27 -14.65
C GLY A 83 15.15 8.78 -14.79
N ALA A 84 15.26 9.28 -16.01
CA ALA A 84 14.86 10.65 -16.34
C ALA A 84 13.36 10.87 -16.02
N GLY A 85 12.97 12.11 -15.75
CA GLY A 85 11.57 12.48 -15.59
C GLY A 85 10.74 12.16 -16.84
N ARG A 86 9.43 11.94 -16.65
CA ARG A 86 8.49 11.69 -17.77
C ARG A 86 7.94 12.98 -18.37
N PHE A 87 7.98 14.06 -17.59
CA PHE A 87 7.49 15.38 -17.96
C PHE A 87 8.62 16.41 -17.79
N SER A 88 8.54 17.54 -18.49
CA SER A 88 9.52 18.63 -18.40
C SER A 88 9.63 19.24 -17.00
N SER A 89 8.60 19.08 -16.17
CA SER A 89 8.58 19.46 -14.75
C SER A 89 9.29 18.46 -13.83
N GLN A 90 9.84 17.36 -14.36
CA GLN A 90 10.43 16.28 -13.58
C GLN A 90 11.91 16.13 -13.92
N ALA A 91 12.78 16.30 -12.94
CA ALA A 91 14.21 16.07 -13.12
C ALA A 91 14.52 14.57 -13.23
N GLN A 92 13.92 13.78 -12.34
CA GLN A 92 14.12 12.33 -12.29
C GLN A 92 12.95 11.63 -11.60
N GLN A 93 12.89 10.32 -11.81
CA GLN A 93 11.95 9.42 -11.16
C GLN A 93 12.71 8.25 -10.54
N VAL A 94 12.35 7.89 -9.31
CA VAL A 94 12.86 6.72 -8.59
C VAL A 94 11.75 5.69 -8.48
N TYR A 95 12.03 4.46 -8.90
CA TYR A 95 11.17 3.31 -8.68
C TYR A 95 11.86 2.30 -7.79
N ILE A 96 11.13 1.80 -6.80
CA ILE A 96 11.57 0.71 -5.94
C ILE A 96 10.47 -0.33 -5.91
N ARG A 97 10.86 -1.60 -6.07
CA ARG A 97 10.00 -2.72 -5.72
C ARG A 97 10.73 -3.58 -4.71
N GLY A 98 10.02 -4.09 -3.72
CA GLY A 98 10.63 -4.91 -2.67
C GLY A 98 9.67 -5.96 -2.15
N SER A 99 10.25 -7.02 -1.61
CA SER A 99 9.53 -8.02 -0.83
C SER A 99 9.96 -7.93 0.64
N GLY A 100 9.07 -8.31 1.53
CA GLY A 100 9.31 -8.20 2.96
C GLY A 100 8.07 -8.51 3.78
N GLY A 101 7.85 -7.74 4.85
CA GLY A 101 6.71 -7.93 5.74
C GLY A 101 6.52 -6.75 6.69
N SER A 102 5.47 -6.83 7.48
CA SER A 102 5.14 -5.87 8.53
C SER A 102 4.72 -6.59 9.82
N ASN A 103 4.44 -5.83 10.85
CA ASN A 103 3.78 -6.35 12.06
C ASN A 103 2.28 -6.63 11.87
N GLN A 104 1.68 -6.29 10.71
CA GLN A 104 0.28 -6.54 10.39
C GLN A 104 0.07 -7.59 9.29
N PHE A 105 1.11 -7.90 8.50
CA PHE A 105 1.12 -9.01 7.54
C PHE A 105 2.52 -9.61 7.43
N LEU A 106 2.61 -10.94 7.49
CA LEU A 106 3.87 -11.67 7.56
C LEU A 106 4.69 -11.55 6.26
N HIS A 107 4.02 -11.59 5.12
CA HIS A 107 4.63 -11.55 3.80
C HIS A 107 3.92 -10.54 2.92
N GLY A 108 4.69 -9.60 2.39
CA GLY A 108 4.15 -8.59 1.49
C GLY A 108 5.13 -8.16 0.43
N ASP A 109 4.58 -7.49 -0.56
CA ASP A 109 5.31 -6.75 -1.58
C ASP A 109 5.07 -5.26 -1.40
N ALA A 110 6.04 -4.46 -1.81
CA ALA A 110 5.92 -3.02 -1.83
C ALA A 110 6.37 -2.47 -3.18
N GLN A 111 5.67 -1.44 -3.64
CA GLN A 111 6.04 -0.65 -4.81
C GLN A 111 6.07 0.81 -4.36
N LEU A 112 7.15 1.50 -4.68
CA LEU A 112 7.36 2.91 -4.36
C LEU A 112 7.79 3.64 -5.64
N ALA A 113 7.15 4.77 -5.89
CA ALA A 113 7.54 5.73 -6.91
C ALA A 113 7.76 7.09 -6.26
N VAL A 114 8.88 7.75 -6.57
CA VAL A 114 9.15 9.13 -6.15
C VAL A 114 9.57 9.95 -7.36
N ILE A 115 9.02 11.16 -7.46
CA ILE A 115 9.35 12.12 -8.49
C ILE A 115 10.11 13.28 -7.83
N THR A 116 11.22 13.66 -8.45
CA THR A 116 11.94 14.88 -8.11
C THR A 116 11.57 15.96 -9.13
N PRO A 117 10.91 17.06 -8.73
CA PRO A 117 10.60 18.16 -9.63
C PRO A 117 11.87 18.82 -10.21
N THR A 118 11.76 19.50 -11.35
CA THR A 118 12.85 20.36 -11.86
C THR A 118 12.99 21.62 -11.04
N ASP A 119 11.88 22.21 -10.59
CA ASP A 119 11.88 23.34 -9.68
C ASP A 119 12.36 22.90 -8.27
N PRO A 120 13.46 23.46 -7.74
CA PRO A 120 13.96 23.11 -6.42
C PRO A 120 13.08 23.60 -5.26
N SER A 121 12.15 24.52 -5.49
CA SER A 121 11.21 25.03 -4.48
C SER A 121 10.01 24.11 -4.25
N GLU A 122 9.75 23.18 -5.18
CA GLU A 122 8.69 22.18 -5.04
C GLU A 122 9.18 20.97 -4.23
N PRO A 123 8.34 20.44 -3.32
CA PRO A 123 8.68 19.24 -2.55
C PRO A 123 8.71 17.99 -3.45
N LEU A 124 9.44 16.96 -3.03
CA LEU A 124 9.39 15.67 -3.72
C LEU A 124 8.05 14.99 -3.44
N GLY A 125 7.39 14.52 -4.48
CA GLY A 125 6.15 13.76 -4.37
C GLY A 125 6.39 12.27 -4.58
N GLY A 126 5.80 11.43 -3.75
CA GLY A 126 5.85 9.98 -3.92
C GLY A 126 4.52 9.29 -3.62
N SER A 127 4.40 8.06 -4.10
CA SER A 127 3.35 7.12 -3.70
C SER A 127 3.97 5.76 -3.44
N MET A 128 3.52 5.09 -2.40
CA MET A 128 3.90 3.73 -2.07
C MET A 128 2.66 2.88 -1.84
N THR A 129 2.62 1.70 -2.44
CA THR A 129 1.61 0.69 -2.14
C THR A 129 2.27 -0.55 -1.56
N MET A 130 1.74 -1.03 -0.45
CA MET A 130 2.11 -2.31 0.17
C MET A 130 0.98 -3.31 -0.04
N PHE A 131 1.31 -4.55 -0.35
CA PHE A 131 0.36 -5.62 -0.64
C PHE A 131 0.63 -6.79 0.29
N ASP A 132 -0.40 -7.26 1.00
CA ASP A 132 -0.37 -8.55 1.68
C ASP A 132 -0.44 -9.66 0.63
N ARG A 133 0.47 -10.64 0.70
CA ARG A 133 0.43 -11.81 -0.18
C ARG A 133 -0.67 -12.81 0.20
N ASN A 134 -1.33 -12.62 1.33
CA ASN A 134 -2.48 -13.43 1.70
C ASN A 134 -3.70 -13.08 0.83
N ILE A 135 -4.06 -13.98 -0.07
CA ILE A 135 -5.21 -13.83 -0.98
C ILE A 135 -6.55 -13.65 -0.24
N ASN A 136 -6.64 -14.07 1.03
CA ASN A 136 -7.87 -13.99 1.80
C ASN A 136 -8.11 -12.60 2.42
N THR A 137 -7.08 -11.75 2.51
CA THR A 137 -7.21 -10.43 3.16
C THR A 137 -7.49 -9.32 2.16
N ASN A 138 -7.08 -9.49 0.89
CA ASN A 138 -7.07 -8.42 -0.12
C ASN A 138 -6.46 -7.11 0.45
N GLY A 139 -5.50 -7.24 1.37
CA GLY A 139 -4.93 -6.11 2.09
C GLY A 139 -3.96 -5.35 1.19
N SER A 140 -4.32 -4.14 0.80
CA SER A 140 -3.38 -3.18 0.21
C SER A 140 -3.40 -1.88 1.00
N LEU A 141 -2.23 -1.29 1.18
CA LEU A 141 -2.06 -0.03 1.89
C LEU A 141 -1.31 0.92 0.98
N GLY A 142 -2.04 1.88 0.41
CA GLY A 142 -1.52 2.97 -0.40
C GLY A 142 -1.27 4.20 0.45
N ILE A 143 -0.07 4.77 0.37
CA ILE A 143 0.33 5.95 1.11
C ILE A 143 0.92 7.01 0.18
N GLN A 144 0.49 8.25 0.38
CA GLN A 144 1.08 9.41 -0.26
C GLN A 144 2.27 9.89 0.56
N LEU A 145 3.37 10.19 -0.12
CA LEU A 145 4.62 10.55 0.49
C LEU A 145 5.09 11.92 0.02
N VAL A 146 5.72 12.65 0.92
CA VAL A 146 6.37 13.94 0.65
C VAL A 146 7.74 13.94 1.31
N ALA A 147 8.75 14.54 0.69
CA ALA A 147 10.07 14.72 1.30
C ALA A 147 10.58 16.15 1.11
N ASP A 148 11.33 16.65 2.10
CA ASP A 148 12.03 17.93 1.98
C ASP A 148 13.29 17.74 1.14
N ARG A 149 13.38 18.50 0.05
CA ARG A 149 14.52 18.44 -0.87
C ARG A 149 15.83 18.89 -0.23
N ALA A 150 15.76 19.74 0.80
CA ALA A 150 16.94 20.30 1.44
C ALA A 150 17.64 19.31 2.38
N THR A 151 16.89 18.44 3.06
CA THR A 151 17.42 17.58 4.13
C THR A 151 17.34 16.10 3.82
N ASP A 152 16.42 15.69 2.95
CA ASP A 152 16.03 14.28 2.86
C ASP A 152 16.58 13.59 1.61
N LEU A 153 17.64 14.13 1.01
CA LEU A 153 18.31 13.55 -0.15
C LEU A 153 19.69 12.99 0.20
N ASP A 154 20.08 11.91 -0.47
CA ASP A 154 21.47 11.46 -0.48
C ASP A 154 22.36 12.29 -1.42
N ALA A 155 23.66 12.01 -1.41
CA ALA A 155 24.63 12.69 -2.28
C ALA A 155 24.37 12.50 -3.79
N ALA A 156 23.51 11.55 -4.18
CA ALA A 156 23.09 11.36 -5.57
C ALA A 156 21.72 12.02 -5.87
N GLY A 157 21.19 12.82 -4.93
CA GLY A 157 19.92 13.53 -5.05
C GLY A 157 18.69 12.62 -4.92
N ARG A 158 18.81 11.43 -4.32
CA ARG A 158 17.70 10.49 -4.14
C ARG A 158 17.10 10.61 -2.74
N PRO A 159 15.78 10.47 -2.58
CA PRO A 159 15.12 10.58 -1.28
C PRO A 159 15.56 9.45 -0.34
N VAL A 160 16.00 9.79 0.87
CA VAL A 160 16.34 8.83 1.94
C VAL A 160 15.35 8.84 3.10
N HIS A 161 14.54 9.90 3.20
CA HIS A 161 13.50 10.05 4.21
C HIS A 161 12.26 10.66 3.55
N LEU A 162 11.08 10.10 3.80
CA LEU A 162 9.81 10.65 3.35
C LEU A 162 8.81 10.64 4.51
N THR A 163 7.98 11.66 4.58
CA THR A 163 6.86 11.74 5.50
C THR A 163 5.59 11.23 4.81
N ILE A 164 4.79 10.47 5.54
CA ILE A 164 3.45 10.06 5.13
C ILE A 164 2.54 11.27 5.25
N TYR A 165 2.05 11.75 4.10
CA TYR A 165 1.14 12.88 4.02
C TYR A 165 -0.31 12.43 4.20
N ASP A 166 -0.70 11.35 3.53
CA ASP A 166 -2.07 10.83 3.56
C ASP A 166 -2.14 9.35 3.13
N ILE A 167 -3.28 8.71 3.39
CA ILE A 167 -3.64 7.43 2.79
C ILE A 167 -4.22 7.67 1.39
N LYS A 168 -3.71 6.91 0.41
CA LYS A 168 -4.32 6.81 -0.92
C LYS A 168 -5.44 5.78 -0.87
N SER A 169 -6.66 6.24 -0.60
CA SER A 169 -7.85 5.39 -0.51
C SER A 169 -8.08 4.55 -1.77
N GLU A 170 -7.76 5.10 -2.94
CA GLU A 170 -7.86 4.46 -4.26
C GLU A 170 -6.84 3.34 -4.49
N GLU A 171 -5.74 3.33 -3.73
CA GLU A 171 -4.70 2.28 -3.75
C GLU A 171 -4.81 1.34 -2.54
N SER A 172 -5.72 1.66 -1.60
CA SER A 172 -5.90 0.92 -0.35
C SER A 172 -7.09 -0.01 -0.40
N GLY A 173 -6.97 -1.17 0.25
CA GLY A 173 -7.93 -2.26 0.20
C GLY A 173 -8.05 -2.98 1.54
N GLY A 174 -9.12 -3.77 1.68
CA GLY A 174 -9.39 -4.50 2.93
C GLY A 174 -9.54 -3.55 4.13
N SER A 175 -8.84 -3.84 5.22
CA SER A 175 -8.88 -3.04 6.45
C SER A 175 -8.34 -1.62 6.31
N TYR A 176 -7.62 -1.31 5.22
CA TYR A 176 -6.98 0.00 5.00
C TYR A 176 -7.78 0.96 4.12
N ALA A 177 -8.90 0.51 3.51
CA ALA A 177 -9.65 1.30 2.54
C ALA A 177 -10.17 2.67 3.07
N ALA A 178 -10.35 2.79 4.38
CA ALA A 178 -10.74 4.01 5.07
C ALA A 178 -9.79 4.34 6.25
N ALA A 179 -8.53 3.94 6.13
CA ALA A 179 -7.53 4.22 7.14
C ALA A 179 -7.06 5.68 7.08
N THR A 180 -6.53 6.15 8.20
CA THR A 180 -5.67 7.34 8.25
C THR A 180 -4.28 6.93 8.71
N ALA A 181 -3.24 7.62 8.23
CA ALA A 181 -1.88 7.30 8.62
C ALA A 181 -1.00 8.54 8.74
N VAL A 182 -0.10 8.49 9.71
CA VAL A 182 1.00 9.44 9.89
C VAL A 182 2.27 8.66 10.19
N GLY A 183 3.41 9.13 9.70
CA GLY A 183 4.67 8.41 9.91
C GLY A 183 5.72 8.74 8.87
N THR A 184 6.71 7.86 8.77
CA THR A 184 7.85 8.04 7.90
C THR A 184 8.19 6.78 7.11
N VAL A 185 8.84 7.00 5.97
CA VAL A 185 9.42 5.98 5.11
C VAL A 185 10.89 6.31 4.91
N ASP A 186 11.77 5.46 5.43
CA ASP A 186 13.22 5.59 5.28
C ASP A 186 13.70 4.67 4.15
N ILE A 187 14.61 5.19 3.30
CA ILE A 187 15.17 4.44 2.18
C ILE A 187 16.69 4.40 2.31
N ARG A 188 17.24 3.17 2.29
CA ARG A 188 18.67 2.94 2.21
C ARG A 188 19.04 2.33 0.86
N TYR A 189 19.84 3.03 0.08
CA TYR A 189 20.31 2.56 -1.23
C TYR A 189 21.65 1.82 -1.15
N LYS A 190 21.79 0.79 -2.00
CA LYS A 190 23.02 0.11 -2.35
C LYS A 190 23.16 0.10 -3.88
N PRO A 191 23.79 1.13 -4.47
CA PRO A 191 23.99 1.22 -5.91
C PRO A 191 24.79 0.03 -6.47
N SER A 192 24.48 -0.35 -7.69
CA SER A 192 25.25 -1.31 -8.48
C SER A 192 26.13 -0.57 -9.49
N SER A 193 27.30 -1.14 -9.78
CA SER A 193 28.16 -0.66 -10.88
C SER A 193 27.60 -1.00 -12.26
N ARG A 194 26.73 -2.02 -12.35
CA ARG A 194 26.05 -2.39 -13.60
C ARG A 194 24.83 -1.51 -13.80
N ARG A 195 24.67 -0.93 -15.00
CA ARG A 195 23.52 -0.10 -15.39
C ARG A 195 22.86 -0.66 -16.64
N SER A 196 21.53 -0.74 -16.63
CA SER A 196 20.75 -1.03 -17.84
C SER A 196 20.68 0.21 -18.73
N PRO A 197 20.55 0.07 -20.06
CA PRO A 197 20.37 1.21 -20.96
C PRO A 197 19.20 2.10 -20.52
N GLY A 198 19.39 3.42 -20.55
CA GLY A 198 18.37 4.41 -20.18
C GLY A 198 18.17 4.62 -18.68
N VAL A 199 18.94 3.97 -17.81
CA VAL A 199 18.84 4.11 -16.35
C VAL A 199 20.01 4.96 -15.82
N LEU A 200 19.70 6.02 -15.08
CA LEU A 200 20.68 6.93 -14.46
C LEU A 200 21.44 6.22 -13.32
N SER A 201 20.72 5.48 -12.48
CA SER A 201 21.26 4.73 -11.35
C SER A 201 20.37 3.53 -11.04
N GLN A 202 20.96 2.41 -10.60
CA GLN A 202 20.20 1.23 -10.17
C GLN A 202 20.96 0.46 -9.09
N GLY A 203 20.26 -0.46 -8.44
CA GLY A 203 20.84 -1.32 -7.42
C GLY A 203 19.78 -1.94 -6.53
N THR A 204 20.08 -2.12 -5.25
CA THR A 204 19.14 -2.60 -4.24
C THR A 204 18.81 -1.47 -3.28
N ALA A 205 17.56 -1.37 -2.85
CA ALA A 205 17.13 -0.46 -1.80
C ALA A 205 16.42 -1.25 -0.70
N THR A 206 16.57 -0.78 0.53
CA THR A 206 15.78 -1.22 1.68
C THR A 206 14.88 -0.09 2.12
N ILE A 207 13.58 -0.37 2.18
CA ILE A 207 12.55 0.54 2.66
C ILE A 207 12.19 0.14 4.09
N THR A 208 12.16 1.09 5.01
CA THR A 208 11.65 0.90 6.37
C THR A 208 10.51 1.88 6.61
N VAL A 209 9.34 1.36 6.98
CA VAL A 209 8.15 2.17 7.26
C VAL A 209 7.91 2.16 8.76
N ARG A 210 7.65 3.34 9.33
CA ARG A 210 7.24 3.52 10.73
C ARG A 210 6.07 4.48 10.77
N ALA A 211 4.91 3.98 11.13
CA ALA A 211 3.69 4.76 11.08
C ALA A 211 2.75 4.45 12.25
N LEU A 212 1.82 5.36 12.45
CA LEU A 212 0.57 5.13 13.16
C LEU A 212 -0.53 5.04 12.11
N ILE A 213 -1.21 3.90 12.04
CA ILE A 213 -2.30 3.64 11.11
C ILE A 213 -3.56 3.40 11.92
N TYR A 214 -4.50 4.32 11.80
CA TYR A 214 -5.83 4.14 12.36
C TYR A 214 -6.75 3.51 11.31
N THR A 215 -7.47 2.48 11.73
CA THR A 215 -8.57 1.88 10.98
C THR A 215 -9.81 1.88 11.86
N SER A 216 -10.97 2.10 11.27
CA SER A 216 -12.26 2.09 11.97
C SER A 216 -12.62 0.72 12.55
N GLY A 217 -11.91 -0.35 12.16
CA GLY A 217 -12.24 -1.72 12.55
C GLY A 217 -13.57 -2.23 11.98
N THR A 218 -14.23 -1.51 11.08
CA THR A 218 -15.53 -1.91 10.53
C THR A 218 -15.41 -2.93 9.40
N ASN A 219 -14.25 -2.98 8.73
CA ASN A 219 -13.98 -3.95 7.68
C ASN A 219 -13.63 -5.30 8.31
N GLY A 220 -14.66 -6.07 8.66
CA GLY A 220 -14.54 -7.36 9.35
C GLY A 220 -15.21 -7.45 10.72
N ILE A 221 -16.33 -6.73 10.95
CA ILE A 221 -17.09 -6.75 12.22
C ILE A 221 -17.34 -8.16 12.78
N LEU A 222 -17.58 -9.16 11.91
CA LEU A 222 -17.78 -10.55 12.33
C LEU A 222 -16.54 -11.21 12.95
N ARG A 223 -15.33 -10.67 12.72
CA ARG A 223 -14.09 -11.10 13.40
C ARG A 223 -13.73 -10.22 14.59
N ASN A 224 -14.23 -8.99 14.63
CA ASN A 224 -13.90 -8.01 15.67
C ASN A 224 -14.87 -8.05 16.87
N ALA A 225 -16.05 -8.65 16.72
CA ALA A 225 -17.03 -8.80 17.80
C ALA A 225 -16.46 -9.59 19.01
N ASP A 226 -15.53 -10.52 18.77
CA ASP A 226 -14.94 -11.35 19.83
C ASP A 226 -13.75 -10.68 20.54
N ILE A 227 -13.24 -9.56 20.02
CA ILE A 227 -12.05 -8.85 20.56
C ILE A 227 -12.43 -7.89 21.70
N ASN A 228 -13.73 -7.58 21.85
CA ASN A 228 -14.23 -6.76 22.94
C ASN A 228 -15.31 -7.54 23.71
N PRO A 229 -14.93 -8.59 24.47
CA PRO A 229 -15.89 -9.24 25.35
C PRO A 229 -16.35 -8.16 26.33
N GLY A 230 -17.67 -7.96 26.40
CA GLY A 230 -18.27 -6.90 27.21
C GLY A 230 -17.57 -6.80 28.58
N GLY A 231 -17.26 -5.57 28.99
CA GLY A 231 -16.74 -5.29 30.32
C GLY A 231 -17.55 -5.99 31.41
N PRO A 232 -16.99 -6.15 32.62
CA PRO A 232 -17.53 -7.02 33.66
C PRO A 232 -19.04 -6.79 33.81
N SER A 233 -19.80 -7.86 33.57
CA SER A 233 -21.24 -7.90 33.84
C SER A 233 -21.46 -7.28 35.21
N GLN A 234 -22.14 -6.14 35.28
CA GLN A 234 -22.66 -5.66 36.54
C GLN A 234 -23.48 -6.81 37.12
N GLY A 235 -22.99 -7.37 38.23
CA GLY A 235 -23.68 -8.42 38.95
C GLY A 235 -25.08 -7.95 39.34
N PRO A 236 -26.03 -8.88 39.52
CA PRO A 236 -27.38 -8.50 39.92
C PRO A 236 -27.29 -7.73 41.25
N ASN A 237 -27.77 -6.49 41.24
CA ASN A 237 -28.00 -5.74 42.47
C ASN A 237 -29.00 -6.52 43.33
N PRO A 238 -28.72 -6.71 44.63
CA PRO A 238 -29.65 -7.34 45.57
C PRO A 238 -30.91 -6.51 45.79
#